data_AF-L8ITW8-F1
#
_entry.id   AF-L8ITW8-F1
#
_cell.length_a   1.000
_cell.length_b   1.000
_cell.length_c   1.000
_cell.angle_alpha   90.00
_cell.angle_beta   90.00
_cell.angle_gamma   90.00
#
_symmetry.space_group_name_H-M   'P 1'
#
loop_
_entity.id
_entity.type
_entity.pdbx_description
1 polymer ?
#
loop_
_entity_poly.entity_id
_entity_poly.type
_entity_poly.pdbx_seq_one_letter_code
_entity_poly.pdbx_strand_id
1 'polypeptide(L)' 'NFNREVIQSDSLWLVEFYAPWCGHCQRLTPEWKKAATALKDVKVGAVDADKHQSLGGQYGVQGFSTI' A
#
# COMPACT_ATOMS: atom_id res chain seq x y z
N ASN A 1 3.35 -0.16 12.25
CA ASN A 1 4.29 0.97 12.01
C ASN A 1 3.74 2.02 11.04
N PHE A 2 2.59 1.79 10.39
CA PHE A 2 2.00 2.68 9.38
C PHE A 2 2.02 4.18 9.72
N ASN A 3 1.51 4.56 10.90
CA ASN A 3 1.47 5.98 11.29
C ASN A 3 2.84 6.63 11.31
N ARG A 4 3.88 5.93 11.77
CA ARG A 4 5.24 6.46 11.85
C ARG A 4 5.87 6.56 10.47
N GLU A 5 5.75 5.51 9.66
CA GLU A 5 6.44 5.45 8.36
C GLU A 5 5.75 6.29 7.29
N VAL A 6 4.41 6.35 7.31
CA VAL A 6 3.61 6.95 6.23
C VAL A 6 3.05 8.30 6.66
N ILE A 7 2.27 8.35 7.74
CA ILE A 7 1.53 9.57 8.14
C ILE A 7 2.46 10.65 8.71
N GLN A 8 3.48 10.26 9.46
CA GLN A 8 4.46 11.18 10.04
C GLN A 8 5.66 11.44 9.12
N SER A 9 5.62 10.99 7.86
CA SER A 9 6.73 11.18 6.92
C SER A 9 6.64 12.55 6.25
N ASP A 10 7.80 13.18 6.06
CA ASP A 10 7.93 14.40 5.24
C ASP A 10 7.96 14.12 3.72
N SER A 11 7.67 12.88 3.30
CA SER A 11 7.74 12.43 1.90
C SER A 11 6.34 12.09 1.41
N LEU A 12 6.09 12.27 0.12
CA LEU A 12 4.86 11.75 -0.49
C LEU A 12 4.91 10.22 -0.50
N TRP A 13 3.78 9.58 -0.17
CA TRP A 13 3.65 8.13 -0.15
C TRP A 13 2.54 7.66 -1.09
N LEU A 14 2.80 6.55 -1.78
CA LEU A 14 1.80 5.69 -2.39
C LEU A 14 1.76 4.39 -1.59
N VAL A 15 0.59 3.96 -1.15
CA VAL A 15 0.44 2.75 -0.35
C VAL A 15 -0.64 1.86 -0.95
N GLU A 16 -0.26 0.68 -1.41
CA GLU A 16 -1.23 -0.34 -1.80
C GLU A 16 -1.78 -1.06 -0.56
N PHE A 17 -3.07 -0.99 -0.33
CA PHE A 17 -3.79 -1.91 0.54
C PHE A 17 -4.13 -3.17 -0.24
N TYR A 18 -3.59 -4.31 0.21
CA TYR A 18 -3.71 -5.61 -0.46
C TYR A 18 -4.13 -6.73 0.50
N ALA A 19 -4.37 -7.91 -0.09
CA ALA A 19 -4.49 -9.18 0.63
C ALA A 19 -3.65 -10.26 -0.07
N PRO A 20 -3.06 -11.24 0.64
CA PRO A 20 -2.16 -12.22 0.03
C PRO A 20 -2.86 -13.16 -0.95
N TRP A 21 -4.17 -13.39 -0.77
CA TRP A 21 -5.00 -14.22 -1.64
C TRP A 21 -5.59 -13.46 -2.85
N CYS A 22 -5.38 -12.15 -2.94
CA CYS A 22 -5.89 -11.32 -4.02
C CYS A 22 -5.05 -11.47 -5.30
N GLY A 23 -5.60 -12.16 -6.31
CA GLY A 23 -4.93 -12.36 -7.59
C GLY A 23 -4.63 -11.06 -8.37
N HIS A 24 -5.47 -10.02 -8.21
CA HIS A 24 -5.19 -8.69 -8.80
C HIS A 24 -3.95 -8.05 -8.18
N CYS A 25 -3.79 -8.16 -6.86
CA CYS A 25 -2.68 -7.61 -6.10
C CYS A 25 -1.36 -8.29 -6.46
N GLN A 26 -1.38 -9.63 -6.59
CA GLN A 26 -0.22 -10.39 -7.05
C GLN A 26 0.21 -9.98 -8.47
N ARG A 27 -0.74 -9.68 -9.37
CA ARG A 27 -0.44 -9.17 -10.71
C ARG A 27 0.10 -7.74 -10.71
N LEU A 28 -0.28 -6.92 -9.75
CA LEU A 28 0.23 -5.55 -9.60
C LEU A 28 1.65 -5.49 -9.02
N THR A 29 2.03 -6.48 -8.21
CA THR A 29 3.32 -6.53 -7.49
C THR A 29 4.55 -6.18 -8.35
N PRO A 30 4.71 -6.69 -9.59
CA PRO A 30 5.87 -6.35 -10.42
C PRO A 30 5.92 -4.86 -10.78
N GLU A 31 4.78 -4.28 -11.17
CA GLU A 31 4.70 -2.85 -11.52
C GLU A 31 4.83 -1.97 -10.27
N TRP A 32 4.30 -2.42 -9.13
CA TRP A 32 4.46 -1.73 -7.85
C TRP A 32 5.93 -1.62 -7.43
N LYS A 33 6.71 -2.70 -7.61
CA LYS A 33 8.16 -2.70 -7.37
C LYS A 33 8.91 -1.79 -8.33
N LYS A 34 8.50 -1.74 -9.61
CA LYS A 34 9.06 -0.80 -10.59
C LYS A 34 8.78 0.64 -10.19
N ALA A 35 7.55 0.96 -9.78
CA ALA A 35 7.18 2.28 -9.28
C ALA A 35 8.04 2.69 -8.08
N ALA A 36 8.26 1.79 -7.13
CA ALA A 36 9.13 2.02 -5.97
C ALA A 36 10.59 2.37 -6.35
N THR A 37 11.06 1.91 -7.51
CA THR A 37 12.41 2.19 -8.01
C THR A 37 12.44 3.44 -8.89
N ALA A 38 11.38 3.68 -9.67
CA ALA A 38 11.31 4.76 -10.65
C ALA A 38 10.99 6.11 -10.01
N LEU A 39 10.20 6.13 -8.94
CA LEU A 39 9.80 7.35 -8.25
C LEU A 39 10.85 7.73 -7.21
N LYS A 40 11.61 8.79 -7.48
CA LYS A 40 12.70 9.24 -6.60
C LYS A 40 12.21 10.03 -5.39
N ASP A 41 11.17 10.83 -5.57
CA ASP A 41 10.63 11.74 -4.54
C ASP A 41 9.34 11.22 -3.90
N VAL A 42 8.90 10.02 -4.28
CA VAL A 42 7.69 9.37 -3.76
C VAL A 42 8.06 7.99 -3.23
N LYS A 43 7.74 7.74 -1.96
CA LYS A 43 7.92 6.44 -1.35
C LYS A 43 6.74 5.55 -1.71
N VAL A 44 7.02 4.28 -1.96
CA VAL A 44 6.01 3.29 -2.36
C VAL A 44 6.00 2.17 -1.33
N GLY A 45 4.84 1.91 -0.74
CA GLY A 45 4.63 0.91 0.29
C GLY A 45 3.44 0.00 -0.01
N ALA A 46 3.31 -1.08 0.76
CA ALA A 46 2.17 -1.96 0.70
C ALA A 46 1.78 -2.41 2.11
N VAL A 47 0.48 -2.54 2.36
CA VAL A 47 -0.11 -2.94 3.64
C VAL A 47 -1.07 -4.10 3.41
N ASP A 48 -0.84 -5.19 4.13
CA ASP A 48 -1.79 -6.30 4.20
C ASP A 48 -2.99 -5.86 5.04
N ALA A 49 -4.06 -5.41 4.37
CA ALA A 49 -5.28 -4.95 5.03
C ALA A 49 -6.22 -6.09 5.42
N ASP A 50 -5.98 -7.31 4.93
CA ASP A 50 -6.66 -8.53 5.41
C ASP A 50 -6.20 -8.86 6.84
N LYS A 51 -4.90 -8.69 7.10
CA LYS A 51 -4.32 -8.78 8.45
C LYS A 51 -4.58 -7.53 9.30
N HIS A 52 -4.60 -6.34 8.69
CA HIS A 52 -4.75 -5.05 9.37
C HIS A 52 -6.10 -4.38 9.07
N GLN A 53 -7.20 -5.09 9.33
CA GLN A 53 -8.56 -4.68 8.97
C GLN A 53 -8.98 -3.33 9.58
N SER A 54 -8.56 -3.03 10.82
CA SER A 54 -8.86 -1.75 11.47
C SER A 54 -8.26 -0.56 10.71
N LEU A 55 -7.04 -0.72 10.21
CA LEU A 55 -6.37 0.28 9.39
C LEU A 55 -7.05 0.41 8.03
N GLY A 56 -7.38 -0.71 7.37
CA GLY A 56 -8.15 -0.69 6.12
C GLY A 56 -9.50 0.01 6.29
N GLY A 57 -10.23 -0.30 7.36
CA GLY A 57 -11.50 0.34 7.69
C GLY A 57 -11.38 1.84 7.95
N GLN A 58 -10.31 2.28 8.63
CA GLN A 58 -10.04 3.71 8.88
C GLN A 58 -9.94 4.52 7.57
N TYR A 59 -9.39 3.91 6.52
CA TYR A 59 -9.23 4.54 5.21
C TYR A 59 -10.31 4.11 4.19
N GLY A 60 -11.37 3.42 4.64
CA GLY A 60 -12.49 3.06 3.79
C GLY A 60 -12.17 2.03 2.70
N VAL A 61 -11.17 1.15 2.92
CA VAL A 61 -10.82 0.08 1.99
C VAL A 61 -11.96 -0.93 1.92
N GLN A 62 -12.64 -0.99 0.77
CA GLN A 62 -13.78 -1.89 0.52
C GLN A 62 -13.42 -3.08 -0.39
N GLY A 63 -12.25 -3.04 -1.03
CA GLY A 63 -11.80 -4.07 -1.95
C GLY A 63 -10.31 -3.96 -2.25
N PHE A 64 -9.77 -5.03 -2.83
CA PHE A 64 -8.35 -5.13 -3.15
C PHE A 64 -8.12 -5.24 -4.67
N SER A 65 -7.11 -4.57 -5.22
CA SER A 65 -6.22 -3.60 -4.56
C SER A 65 -6.86 -2.20 -4.45
N THR A 66 -6.47 -1.45 -3.41
CA THR A 66 -6.75 -0.01 -3.27
C THR A 66 -5.42 0.71 -3.06
N ILE A 67 -5.21 1.87 -3.66
CA ILE A 67 -3.98 2.69 -3.58
C ILE A 67 -4.31 4.06 -2.99
#